data_AF-A0A379AIB5-F1
#
_entry.id   AF-A0A379AIB5-F1
#
_cell.length_a   1.000
_cell.length_b   1.000
_cell.length_c   1.000
_cell.angle_alpha   90.00
_cell.angle_beta   90.00
_cell.angle_gamma   90.00
#
_symmetry.space_group_name_H-M   'P 1'
#
loop_
_entity.id
_entity.type
_entity.pdbx_description
1 polymer ?
#
loop_
_entity_poly.entity_id
_entity_poly.type
_entity_poly.pdbx_seq_one_letter_code
_entity_poly.pdbx_strand_id
1 'polypeptide(L)'
;MQLQPGLATNLLTGETCPPEQLGAVVAMAGIGHPPRFFTTLKQQGITPVAEIAFADHHAYSKDELTRLLQAGQQLLMTEKDAVKCRHFAQPDWWYLPVDAHLTGNAVTPLLDDIEQLCRHIS
;
A
#
# COMPACT_ATOMS: atom_id res chain seq x y z
N MET A 1 2.41 17.96 1.68
CA MET A 1 2.39 16.57 1.18
C MET A 1 0.97 16.07 1.22
N GLN A 2 0.40 15.77 0.06
CA GLN A 2 -0.83 14.99 -0.02
C GLN A 2 -0.44 13.57 -0.44
N LEU A 3 -0.97 12.57 0.26
CA LEU A 3 -0.81 11.18 -0.10
C LEU A 3 -1.95 10.83 -1.06
N GLN A 4 -1.62 10.51 -2.31
CA GLN A 4 -2.60 10.11 -3.30
C GLN A 4 -2.42 8.61 -3.59
N PRO A 5 -3.44 7.79 -3.32
CA PRO A 5 -3.39 6.38 -3.69
C PRO A 5 -3.37 6.22 -5.21
N GLY A 6 -2.53 5.31 -5.70
CA GLY A 6 -2.41 4.98 -7.12
C GLY A 6 -3.34 3.85 -7.55
N LEU A 7 -3.00 3.17 -8.65
CA LEU A 7 -3.71 1.97 -9.10
C LEU A 7 -3.42 0.80 -8.15
N ALA A 8 -4.44 -0.03 -7.88
CA ALA A 8 -4.22 -1.28 -7.16
C ALA A 8 -3.40 -2.23 -8.04
N THR A 9 -2.37 -2.84 -7.45
CA THR A 9 -1.44 -3.73 -8.17
C THR A 9 -1.54 -5.14 -7.62
N ASN A 10 -1.72 -6.11 -8.50
CA ASN A 10 -1.70 -7.52 -8.17
C ASN A 10 -0.30 -7.91 -7.69
N LEU A 11 -0.20 -8.46 -6.49
CA LEU A 11 1.08 -8.77 -5.87
C LEU A 11 1.81 -9.91 -6.58
N LEU A 12 1.09 -10.82 -7.23
CA LEU A 12 1.66 -11.97 -7.93
C LEU A 12 2.00 -11.64 -9.39
N THR A 13 1.08 -11.01 -10.13
CA THR A 13 1.21 -10.80 -11.57
C THR A 13 1.75 -9.42 -11.95
N GLY A 14 1.62 -8.43 -11.06
CA GLY A 14 1.94 -7.03 -11.34
C GLY A 14 0.89 -6.30 -12.20
N GLU A 15 -0.23 -6.95 -12.52
CA GLU A 15 -1.36 -6.31 -13.19
C GLU A 15 -1.92 -5.17 -12.35
N THR A 16 -2.34 -4.08 -13.00
CA THR A 16 -2.88 -2.90 -12.31
C THR A 16 -4.31 -2.60 -12.75
N CYS A 17 -5.13 -2.17 -11.80
CA CYS A 17 -6.47 -1.68 -12.08
C CYS A 17 -6.85 -0.52 -11.14
N PRO A 18 -7.85 0.30 -11.52
CA PRO A 18 -8.48 1.20 -10.58
C PRO A 18 -8.99 0.41 -9.35
N PRO A 19 -8.73 0.86 -8.13
CA PRO A 19 -9.11 0.11 -6.93
C PRO A 19 -10.62 -0.14 -6.81
N GLU A 20 -11.45 0.69 -7.44
CA GLU A 20 -12.91 0.57 -7.46
C GLU A 20 -13.40 -0.58 -8.33
N GLN A 21 -12.53 -1.13 -9.20
CA GLN A 21 -12.82 -2.31 -10.01
C GLN A 21 -12.53 -3.62 -9.26
N LEU A 22 -11.85 -3.54 -8.11
CA LEU A 22 -11.72 -4.69 -7.23
C LEU A 22 -13.10 -5.07 -6.70
N GLY A 23 -13.35 -6.38 -6.61
CA GLY A 23 -14.63 -6.91 -6.16
C GLY A 23 -14.82 -6.76 -4.65
N ALA A 24 -15.24 -7.84 -3.99
CA ALA A 24 -15.32 -7.86 -2.53
C ALA A 24 -13.91 -7.85 -1.90
N VAL A 25 -13.50 -6.71 -1.35
CA VAL A 25 -12.16 -6.54 -0.79
C VAL A 25 -12.13 -6.70 0.73
N VAL A 26 -11.25 -7.56 1.22
CA VAL A 26 -10.79 -7.56 2.62
C VAL A 26 -9.54 -6.70 2.70
N ALA A 27 -9.58 -5.64 3.50
CA ALA A 27 -8.45 -4.73 3.66
C ALA A 27 -7.62 -5.11 4.90
N MET A 28 -6.29 -5.13 4.76
CA MET A 28 -5.38 -5.32 5.89
C MET A 28 -4.28 -4.27 5.95
N ALA A 29 -3.79 -3.98 7.15
CA ALA A 29 -2.62 -3.12 7.32
C ALA A 29 -1.84 -3.45 8.60
N GLY A 30 -0.54 -3.69 8.45
CA GLY A 30 0.43 -3.79 9.53
C GLY A 30 1.34 -2.57 9.54
N ILE A 31 0.79 -1.41 9.91
CA ILE A 31 1.52 -0.13 10.04
C ILE A 31 1.25 0.49 11.41
N GLY A 32 2.04 1.48 11.83
CA GLY A 32 1.85 2.14 13.13
C GLY A 32 0.46 2.76 13.39
N HIS A 33 -0.33 3.06 12.35
CA HIS A 33 -1.73 3.49 12.50
C HIS A 33 -2.62 2.93 11.38
N PRO A 34 -3.06 1.65 11.47
CA PRO A 34 -3.85 0.97 10.44
C PRO A 34 -5.14 1.70 10.02
N PRO A 35 -5.93 2.31 10.93
CA PRO A 35 -7.14 3.06 10.56
C PRO A 35 -6.95 4.14 9.50
N ARG A 36 -5.74 4.71 9.40
CA ARG A 36 -5.42 5.68 8.34
C ARG A 36 -5.58 5.07 6.95
N PHE A 37 -5.07 3.85 6.75
CA PHE A 37 -5.17 3.17 5.47
C PHE A 37 -6.63 2.90 5.09
N PHE A 38 -7.42 2.35 6.01
CA PHE A 38 -8.84 2.06 5.76
C PHE A 38 -9.66 3.32 5.49
N THR A 39 -9.35 4.42 6.19
CA THR A 39 -9.97 5.72 5.92
C THR A 39 -9.64 6.21 4.52
N THR A 40 -8.38 6.06 4.08
CA THR A 40 -7.98 6.40 2.70
C THR A 40 -8.74 5.58 1.67
N LEU A 41 -8.92 4.27 1.88
CA LEU A 41 -9.71 3.41 0.99
C LEU A 41 -11.15 3.94 0.85
N LYS A 42 -11.81 4.24 1.98
CA LYS A 42 -13.18 4.78 2.00
C LYS A 42 -13.30 6.13 1.28
N GLN A 43 -12.29 6.99 1.43
CA GLN A 43 -12.24 8.28 0.73
C GLN A 43 -12.11 8.13 -0.80
N GLN A 44 -11.58 7.01 -1.29
CA GLN A 44 -11.52 6.67 -2.71
C GLN A 44 -12.77 5.89 -3.19
N GLY A 45 -13.80 5.73 -2.35
CA GLY A 45 -15.01 5.00 -2.71
C GLY A 45 -14.89 3.48 -2.56
N ILE A 46 -13.76 2.97 -2.05
CA ILE A 46 -13.57 1.55 -1.75
C ILE A 46 -14.11 1.29 -0.34
N THR A 47 -15.13 0.45 -0.22
CA THR A 47 -15.65 0.02 1.09
C THR A 47 -15.29 -1.44 1.32
N PRO A 48 -14.26 -1.75 2.13
CA PRO A 48 -13.88 -3.12 2.41
C PRO A 48 -15.00 -3.89 3.10
N VAL A 49 -15.15 -5.18 2.78
CA VAL A 49 -16.09 -6.07 3.48
C VAL A 49 -15.59 -6.42 4.89
N ALA A 50 -14.27 -6.31 5.11
CA ALA A 50 -13.63 -6.43 6.40
C ALA A 50 -12.34 -5.59 6.46
N GLU A 51 -12.00 -5.11 7.65
CA GLU A 51 -10.78 -4.35 7.94
C GLU A 51 -9.99 -5.06 9.04
N ILE A 52 -8.74 -5.40 8.75
CA ILE A 52 -7.90 -6.24 9.63
C ILE A 52 -6.60 -5.51 9.93
N ALA A 53 -6.45 -5.09 11.19
CA ALA A 53 -5.25 -4.44 11.68
C ALA A 53 -4.25 -5.48 12.20
N PHE A 54 -2.99 -5.34 11.78
CA PHE A 54 -1.86 -6.11 12.28
C PHE A 54 -0.84 -5.19 12.96
N ALA A 55 0.09 -5.78 13.73
CA ALA A 55 1.24 -5.04 14.25
C ALA A 55 2.19 -4.61 13.11
N ASP A 56 2.89 -3.48 13.27
CA ASP A 56 3.77 -2.90 12.23
C ASP A 56 4.79 -3.92 11.65
N HIS A 57 5.33 -4.75 12.54
CA HIS A 57 6.32 -5.78 12.23
C HIS A 57 5.76 -7.20 12.24
N HIS A 58 4.45 -7.36 12.08
CA HIS A 58 3.85 -8.69 12.00
C HIS A 58 4.48 -9.48 10.85
N ALA A 59 4.86 -10.72 11.16
CA ALA A 59 5.40 -11.67 10.20
C ALA A 59 4.26 -12.52 9.65
N TYR A 60 3.82 -12.21 8.43
CA TYR A 60 2.70 -12.90 7.80
C TYR A 60 3.10 -14.30 7.34
N SER A 61 2.16 -15.23 7.44
CA SER A 61 2.23 -16.51 6.76
C SER A 61 1.17 -16.61 5.67
N LYS A 62 1.41 -17.45 4.65
CA LYS A 62 0.43 -17.71 3.60
C LYS A 62 -0.91 -18.19 4.17
N ASP A 63 -0.88 -19.18 5.06
CA ASP A 63 -2.09 -19.78 5.64
C ASP A 63 -2.88 -18.82 6.52
N GLU A 64 -2.21 -17.87 7.19
CA GLU A 64 -2.87 -16.82 7.97
C GLU A 64 -3.66 -15.89 7.05
N LEU A 65 -3.01 -15.35 6.00
CA LEU A 65 -3.65 -14.40 5.09
C LEU A 65 -4.72 -15.04 4.21
N THR A 66 -4.52 -16.28 3.76
CA THR A 66 -5.55 -17.02 3.00
C THR A 66 -6.81 -17.26 3.83
N ARG A 67 -6.70 -17.47 5.15
CA ARG A 67 -7.86 -17.66 6.03
C ARG A 67 -8.68 -16.40 6.26
N LEU A 68 -8.16 -15.22 5.91
CA LEU A 68 -8.91 -13.96 5.98
C LEU A 68 -9.95 -13.85 4.84
N LEU A 69 -9.79 -14.63 3.77
CA LEU A 69 -10.59 -14.55 2.56
C LEU A 69 -11.64 -15.67 2.51
N GLN A 70 -12.81 -15.31 2.00
CA GLN A 70 -13.81 -16.25 1.49
C GLN A 70 -13.70 -16.34 -0.04
N ALA A 71 -14.35 -17.35 -0.63
CA ALA A 71 -14.35 -17.53 -2.09
C ALA A 71 -14.88 -16.26 -2.80
N GLY A 72 -14.11 -15.78 -3.78
CA GLY A 72 -14.44 -14.57 -4.56
C GLY A 72 -14.06 -13.24 -3.89
N GLN A 73 -13.43 -13.27 -2.71
CA GLN A 73 -12.87 -12.08 -2.07
C GLN A 73 -11.42 -11.87 -2.46
N GLN A 74 -11.01 -10.61 -2.48
CA GLN A 74 -9.63 -10.18 -2.75
C GLN A 74 -9.03 -9.56 -1.49
N LEU A 75 -7.73 -9.78 -1.27
CA LEU A 75 -6.99 -9.14 -0.18
C LEU A 75 -6.35 -7.86 -0.70
N LEU A 76 -6.61 -6.73 -0.05
CA LEU A 76 -5.94 -5.46 -0.34
C LEU A 76 -5.09 -5.03 0.86
N MET A 77 -3.81 -4.79 0.63
CA MET A 77 -2.88 -4.40 1.69
C MET A 77 -2.08 -3.14 1.35
N THR A 78 -1.34 -2.62 2.33
CA THR A 78 -0.38 -1.55 2.07
C THR A 78 0.81 -2.07 1.26
N GLU A 79 1.48 -1.20 0.49
CA GLU A 79 2.70 -1.58 -0.23
C GLU A 79 3.78 -2.15 0.71
N LYS A 80 3.89 -1.61 1.93
CA LYS A 80 4.84 -2.10 2.94
C LYS A 80 4.57 -3.55 3.34
N ASP A 81 3.32 -3.91 3.53
CA ASP A 81 2.93 -5.28 3.85
C ASP A 81 3.15 -6.22 2.65
N ALA A 82 2.91 -5.72 1.43
CA ALA A 82 3.12 -6.46 0.19
C ALA A 82 4.57 -6.94 0.01
N VAL A 83 5.56 -6.13 0.41
CA VAL A 83 6.99 -6.51 0.41
C VAL A 83 7.23 -7.78 1.24
N LYS A 84 6.55 -7.92 2.38
CA LYS A 84 6.68 -9.11 3.26
C LYS A 84 6.04 -10.36 2.66
N CYS A 85 4.97 -10.18 1.88
CA CYS A 85 4.16 -11.26 1.34
C CYS A 85 4.60 -11.77 -0.05
N ARG A 86 5.47 -11.02 -0.75
CA ARG A 86 5.80 -11.23 -2.16
C ARG A 86 6.24 -12.66 -2.51
N HIS A 87 6.98 -13.34 -1.63
CA HIS A 87 7.47 -14.70 -1.88
C HIS A 87 6.38 -15.79 -1.87
N PHE A 88 5.20 -15.51 -1.32
CA PHE A 88 4.09 -16.45 -1.22
C PHE A 88 2.76 -15.86 -1.70
N ALA A 89 2.83 -14.80 -2.51
CA ALA A 89 1.68 -14.08 -3.04
C ALA A 89 0.68 -15.02 -3.73
N GLN A 90 -0.61 -14.71 -3.59
CA GLN A 90 -1.69 -15.42 -4.26
C GLN A 90 -2.34 -14.54 -5.33
N PRO A 91 -3.04 -15.13 -6.33
CA PRO A 91 -3.65 -14.38 -7.42
C PRO A 91 -4.64 -13.30 -6.97
N ASP A 92 -5.32 -13.50 -5.85
CA ASP A 92 -6.33 -12.56 -5.34
C ASP A 92 -5.75 -11.52 -4.36
N TRP A 93 -4.42 -11.37 -4.31
CA TRP A 93 -3.76 -10.44 -3.40
C TRP A 93 -3.26 -9.21 -4.14
N TRP A 94 -3.64 -8.05 -3.62
CA TRP A 94 -3.40 -6.74 -4.20
C TRP A 94 -2.79 -5.83 -3.14
N TYR A 95 -2.04 -4.83 -3.61
CA TYR A 95 -1.60 -3.74 -2.76
C TYR A 95 -1.94 -2.39 -3.38
N LEU A 96 -2.12 -1.39 -2.53
CA LEU A 96 -2.37 -0.04 -2.96
C LEU A 96 -1.10 0.81 -2.73
N PRO A 97 -0.38 1.20 -3.79
CA PRO A 97 0.70 2.17 -3.69
C PRO A 97 0.12 3.51 -3.27
N VAL A 98 0.84 4.24 -2.42
CA VAL A 98 0.45 5.58 -1.99
C VAL A 98 1.59 6.53 -2.30
N ASP A 99 1.39 7.35 -3.33
CA ASP A 99 2.37 8.33 -3.76
C ASP A 99 2.30 9.57 -2.88
N ALA A 100 3.47 10.00 -2.42
CA ALA A 100 3.60 11.23 -1.69
C ALA A 100 3.85 12.39 -2.66
N HIS A 101 2.79 13.11 -3.01
CA HIS A 101 2.92 14.35 -3.77
C HIS A 101 3.33 15.50 -2.85
N LEU A 102 4.58 15.92 -2.96
CA LEU A 102 5.12 17.15 -2.39
C LEU A 102 4.63 18.35 -3.21
N THR A 103 3.54 18.98 -2.78
CA THR A 103 3.10 20.27 -3.31
C THR A 103 3.73 21.43 -2.54
N GLY A 104 4.48 22.29 -3.24
CA GLY A 104 5.03 23.56 -2.73
C GLY A 104 6.51 23.82 -3.10
N ASN A 105 6.94 25.08 -3.02
CA ASN A 105 8.32 25.57 -3.31
C ASN A 105 9.42 25.04 -2.38
N ALA A 106 9.16 23.97 -1.61
CA ALA A 106 10.08 23.38 -0.64
C ALA A 106 10.90 22.22 -1.22
N VAL A 107 10.82 21.98 -2.53
CA VAL A 107 11.66 20.97 -3.22
C VAL A 107 13.03 21.56 -3.58
N THR A 108 13.11 22.87 -3.81
CA THR A 108 14.35 23.56 -4.22
C THR A 108 15.46 23.51 -3.17
N PRO A 109 15.21 23.78 -1.87
CA PRO A 109 16.29 23.79 -0.88
C PRO A 109 16.93 22.40 -0.69
N LEU A 110 16.13 21.33 -0.79
CA LEU A 110 16.59 19.96 -0.61
C LEU A 110 17.46 19.47 -1.79
N LEU A 111 17.17 19.94 -3.00
CA LEU A 111 17.98 19.68 -4.19
C LEU A 111 19.28 20.49 -4.17
N ASP A 112 19.21 21.76 -3.74
CA ASP A 112 20.38 22.64 -3.60
C ASP A 112 21.39 22.09 -2.58
N ASP A 113 20.93 21.55 -1.44
CA ASP A 113 21.80 20.95 -0.42
C ASP A 113 22.53 19.70 -0.94
N ILE A 114 21.85 18.85 -1.74
CA ILE A 114 22.46 17.66 -2.34
C ILE A 114 23.50 18.06 -3.40
N GLU A 115 23.23 19.07 -4.22
CA GLU A 115 24.21 19.59 -5.19
C GLU A 115 25.44 20.20 -4.52
N GLN A 116 25.26 20.96 -3.43
CA GLN A 116 26.37 21.58 -2.70
C GLN A 116 27.28 20.55 -2.04
N LEU A 117 26.74 19.45 -1.52
CA LEU A 117 27.51 18.34 -0.95
C LEU A 117 28.34 17.62 -2.02
N CYS A 118 27.81 17.41 -3.22
CA CYS A 118 28.56 16.80 -4.33
C CYS A 118 29.71 17.67 -4.85
N ARG A 119 29.62 19.01 -4.75
CA ARG A 119 30.68 19.93 -5.19
C ARG A 119 31.88 20.03 -4.23
N HIS A 120 31.75 19.62 -2.97
CA HIS A 120 32.81 19.71 -1.97
C HIS A 120 33.65 18.42 -1.83
N ILE A 121 33.38 17.40 -2.64
CA ILE A 121 34.09 16.10 -2.62
C ILE A 121 35.05 15.95 -3.83
N SER A 122 35.23 16.99 -4.66
CA SER A 122 36.25 17.02 -5.73
C SER A 122 37.56 17.64 -5.28
#